data_AF-A0A9W8NHR5-F1
#
_entry.id   AF-A0A9W8NHR5-F1
#
_cell.length_a   1.000
_cell.length_b   1.000
_cell.length_c   1.000
_cell.angle_alpha   90.00
_cell.angle_beta   90.00
_cell.angle_gamma   90.00
#
_symmetry.space_group_name_H-M   'P 1'
#
loop_
_entity.id
_entity.type
_entity.pdbx_description
1 polymer ?
#
loop_
_entity_poly.entity_id
_entity_poly.type
_entity_poly.pdbx_seq_one_letter_code
_entity_poly.pdbx_strand_id
1 'polypeptide(L)'
;MAKRKSFGGDGIHAGKKQKMNHVHEAPTSEEVHTGRQLRHLLTFEQDLQKARHGLQSFKNVLDSIVNNDEKKSDHMQILLDFLESSKPREVQDEVPVYLPDIMETWSMASQMNNENVMSAVPVVLALLLKVLSANVDQVSYGLGVCRTLLQKRQQELIAKNLSADKGKDFIISPTLRLLREAISLDGGALAAPIFRARINTFKSLARNLGLKYIGSGKEDPKRASVRTNATRLLLSCLKLLHNEAKRDLLLQRDIVAALMRHLRDDPPFLISEILDVLKTSVVQDKKLAKDVKIKILNAYSLTQIATLYGYSKEPSESEDSTESKKLSVEDAAHEILLATCTDSTVGICRSQQGFYPEGIAPDAFIPDAEAGTVSTMALTVYLG
;
A
#
# COMPACT_ATOMS: atom_id res chain seq x y z
N MET A 1 35.59 -39.55 -51.16
CA MET A 1 35.16 -38.19 -50.77
C MET A 1 33.64 -38.13 -50.82
N ALA A 2 32.98 -38.12 -49.66
CA ALA A 2 31.53 -37.99 -49.56
C ALA A 2 31.18 -37.01 -48.43
N LYS A 3 30.48 -35.93 -48.77
CA LYS A 3 30.02 -34.87 -47.86
C LYS A 3 28.94 -35.41 -46.92
N ARG A 4 29.19 -35.37 -45.60
CA ARG A 4 28.16 -35.58 -44.56
C ARG A 4 27.30 -34.32 -44.42
N LYS A 5 25.97 -34.48 -44.53
CA LYS A 5 24.97 -33.48 -44.14
C LYS A 5 24.79 -33.52 -42.62
N SER A 6 24.81 -32.34 -42.01
CA SER A 6 24.48 -32.10 -40.60
C SER A 6 22.96 -31.97 -40.44
N PHE A 7 22.35 -32.84 -39.63
CA PHE A 7 21.03 -32.63 -39.04
C PHE A 7 21.26 -32.16 -37.59
N GLY A 8 20.95 -30.89 -37.31
CA GLY A 8 20.85 -30.36 -35.96
C GLY A 8 19.40 -30.45 -35.50
N GLY A 9 19.15 -31.30 -34.50
CA GLY A 9 17.85 -31.49 -33.88
C GLY A 9 17.57 -30.45 -32.80
N ASP A 10 16.29 -30.09 -32.72
CA ASP A 10 15.67 -29.26 -31.70
C ASP A 10 15.91 -29.76 -30.27
N GLY A 11 16.04 -28.81 -29.34
CA GLY A 11 16.13 -29.10 -27.91
C GLY A 11 16.42 -27.88 -27.04
N ILE A 12 15.66 -26.79 -27.20
CA ILE A 12 15.73 -25.66 -26.25
C ILE A 12 14.97 -26.05 -24.96
N HIS A 13 15.65 -26.75 -24.05
CA HIS A 13 15.23 -26.83 -22.66
C HIS A 13 15.62 -25.53 -21.94
N ALA A 14 14.78 -24.50 -22.11
CA ALA A 14 14.82 -23.35 -21.22
C ALA A 14 14.41 -23.81 -19.82
N GLY A 15 15.38 -23.92 -18.91
CA GLY A 15 15.18 -24.33 -17.54
C GLY A 15 14.16 -23.44 -16.83
N LYS A 16 12.96 -23.98 -16.58
CA LYS A 16 12.04 -23.46 -15.57
C LYS A 16 12.78 -23.53 -14.23
N LYS A 17 13.30 -22.40 -13.75
CA LYS A 17 13.68 -22.24 -12.34
C LYS A 17 12.42 -22.42 -11.50
N GLN A 18 12.16 -23.65 -11.07
CA GLN A 18 11.23 -23.92 -9.97
C GLN A 18 11.69 -23.08 -8.78
N LYS A 19 10.86 -22.14 -8.33
CA LYS A 19 11.04 -21.52 -7.02
C LYS A 19 11.07 -22.66 -6.01
N MET A 20 12.21 -22.84 -5.35
CA MET A 20 12.26 -23.65 -4.13
C MET A 20 11.22 -23.05 -3.19
N ASN A 21 10.15 -23.81 -2.92
CA ASN A 21 9.24 -23.48 -1.84
C ASN A 21 10.10 -23.45 -0.58
N HIS A 22 10.32 -22.26 -0.03
CA HIS A 22 11.01 -22.12 1.24
C HIS A 22 10.09 -22.77 2.29
N VAL A 23 10.39 -24.02 2.65
CA VAL A 23 9.65 -24.74 3.68
C VAL A 23 10.01 -24.08 5.00
N HIS A 24 9.12 -23.24 5.49
CA HIS A 24 9.25 -22.59 6.77
C HIS A 24 8.82 -23.62 7.82
N GLU A 25 9.72 -24.00 8.72
CA GLU A 25 9.36 -24.81 9.88
C GLU A 25 8.25 -24.08 10.65
N ALA A 26 7.14 -24.76 10.93
CA ALA A 26 6.02 -24.15 11.62
C ALA A 26 6.49 -23.71 13.02
N PRO A 27 6.34 -22.42 13.39
CA PRO A 27 6.76 -21.96 14.70
C PRO A 27 5.95 -22.68 15.78
N THR A 28 6.63 -23.11 16.83
CA THR A 28 5.97 -23.57 18.05
C THR A 28 5.24 -22.40 18.72
N SER A 29 4.19 -22.68 19.46
CA SER A 29 3.45 -21.69 20.26
C SER A 29 2.84 -22.35 21.48
N GLU A 30 2.52 -21.54 22.48
CA GLU A 30 1.80 -21.96 23.68
C GLU A 30 0.51 -21.15 23.85
N GLU A 31 -0.43 -21.70 24.61
CA GLU A 31 -1.63 -20.99 25.02
C GLU A 31 -1.30 -19.98 26.11
N VAL A 32 -1.77 -18.75 25.93
CA VAL A 32 -1.49 -17.64 26.83
C VAL A 32 -2.71 -17.42 27.72
N HIS A 33 -2.53 -17.51 29.03
CA HIS A 33 -3.61 -17.38 30.00
C HIS A 33 -3.59 -16.04 30.77
N THR A 34 -2.46 -15.34 30.77
CA THR A 34 -2.32 -14.07 31.51
C THR A 34 -1.46 -13.04 30.77
N GLY A 35 -1.71 -11.75 31.02
CA GLY A 35 -0.87 -10.66 30.47
C GLY A 35 0.60 -10.72 30.95
N ARG A 36 0.85 -11.23 32.16
CA ARG A 36 2.21 -11.44 32.69
C ARG A 36 2.97 -12.53 31.94
N GLN A 37 2.30 -13.64 31.61
CA GLN A 37 2.88 -14.70 30.78
C GLN A 37 3.21 -14.16 29.38
N LEU A 38 2.30 -13.39 28.78
CA LEU A 38 2.53 -12.76 27.48
C LEU A 38 3.76 -11.84 27.51
N ARG A 39 3.91 -11.03 28.55
CA ARG A 39 5.09 -10.18 28.74
C ARG A 39 6.37 -10.98 28.85
N HIS A 40 6.37 -12.07 29.63
CA HIS A 40 7.54 -12.93 29.78
C HIS A 40 7.96 -13.56 28.45
N LEU A 41 7.00 -14.08 27.68
CA LEU A 41 7.25 -14.65 26.35
C LEU A 41 7.84 -13.65 25.34
N LEU A 42 7.50 -12.37 25.49
CA LEU A 42 7.93 -11.30 24.58
C LEU A 42 9.16 -10.53 25.11
N THR A 43 9.73 -10.94 26.24
CA THR A 43 10.95 -10.34 26.77
C THR A 43 12.10 -10.56 25.80
N PHE A 44 12.94 -9.54 25.60
CA PHE A 44 14.07 -9.66 24.70
C PHE A 44 15.08 -10.68 25.25
N GLU A 45 15.35 -11.70 24.45
CA GLU A 45 16.40 -12.69 24.68
C GLU A 45 17.26 -12.84 23.42
N GLN A 46 18.51 -13.28 23.59
CA GLN A 46 19.40 -13.58 22.46
C GLN A 46 19.04 -14.89 21.72
N ASP A 47 18.00 -15.60 22.18
CA ASP A 47 17.49 -16.80 21.53
C ASP A 47 16.34 -16.46 20.57
N LEU A 48 16.64 -16.41 19.28
CA LEU A 48 15.66 -16.10 18.24
C LEU A 48 14.59 -17.18 18.05
N GLN A 49 14.83 -18.43 18.49
CA GLN A 49 13.80 -19.46 18.43
C GLN A 49 12.74 -19.23 19.50
N LYS A 50 13.16 -18.92 20.73
CA LYS A 50 12.24 -18.50 21.79
C LYS A 50 11.51 -17.21 21.45
N ALA A 51 12.21 -16.23 20.89
CA ALA A 51 11.57 -14.98 20.44
C ALA A 51 10.49 -15.26 19.38
N ARG A 52 10.78 -16.15 18.43
CA ARG A 52 9.80 -16.58 17.42
C ARG A 52 8.61 -17.30 18.04
N HIS A 53 8.83 -18.17 19.02
CA HIS A 53 7.78 -18.84 19.78
C HIS A 53 6.87 -17.83 20.49
N GLY A 54 7.45 -16.88 21.23
CA GLY A 54 6.69 -15.83 21.91
C GLY A 54 5.88 -14.95 20.96
N LEU A 55 6.47 -14.55 19.83
CA LEU A 55 5.76 -13.79 18.78
C LEU A 55 4.61 -14.61 18.16
N GLN A 56 4.78 -15.92 17.98
CA GLN A 56 3.71 -16.78 17.47
C GLN A 56 2.58 -16.95 18.49
N SER A 57 2.89 -17.14 19.78
CA SER A 57 1.88 -17.18 20.85
C SER A 57 1.10 -15.86 20.91
N PHE A 58 1.79 -14.71 20.80
CA PHE A 58 1.13 -13.41 20.76
C PHE A 58 0.25 -13.23 19.52
N LYS A 59 0.72 -13.66 18.35
CA LYS A 59 -0.07 -13.67 17.12
C LYS A 59 -1.38 -14.45 17.32
N ASN A 60 -1.35 -15.61 17.97
CA ASN A 60 -2.55 -16.43 18.19
C ASN A 60 -3.58 -15.69 19.08
N VAL A 61 -3.13 -14.99 20.14
CA VAL A 61 -3.97 -14.13 20.98
C VAL A 61 -4.64 -13.04 20.13
N LEU A 62 -3.85 -12.34 19.29
CA LEU A 62 -4.36 -11.27 18.44
C LEU A 62 -5.32 -11.77 17.34
N ASP A 63 -5.02 -12.90 16.70
CA ASP A 63 -5.87 -13.50 15.69
C ASP A 63 -7.24 -13.89 16.27
N SER A 64 -7.27 -14.43 17.48
CA SER A 64 -8.51 -14.76 18.18
C SER A 64 -9.39 -13.54 18.44
N ILE A 65 -8.77 -12.39 18.75
CA ILE A 65 -9.49 -11.12 18.89
C ILE A 65 -10.03 -10.62 17.54
N VAL A 66 -9.18 -10.64 16.50
CA VAL A 66 -9.52 -10.12 15.17
C VAL A 66 -10.60 -10.94 14.48
N ASN A 67 -10.60 -12.26 14.67
CA ASN A 67 -11.56 -13.17 14.04
C ASN A 67 -12.87 -13.32 14.84
N ASN A 68 -12.98 -12.67 16.01
CA ASN A 68 -14.11 -12.79 16.93
C ASN A 68 -14.38 -14.23 17.38
N ASP A 69 -13.31 -14.95 17.76
CA ASP A 69 -13.43 -16.30 18.30
C ASP A 69 -14.07 -16.28 19.70
N GLU A 70 -14.47 -17.46 20.21
CA GLU A 70 -15.10 -17.62 21.53
C GLU A 70 -14.26 -17.02 22.67
N LYS A 71 -12.92 -17.09 22.56
CA LYS A 71 -11.95 -16.57 23.54
C LYS A 71 -11.65 -15.08 23.39
N LYS A 72 -12.35 -14.35 22.51
CA LYS A 72 -12.09 -12.92 22.23
C LYS A 72 -12.03 -12.07 23.50
N SER A 73 -12.99 -12.25 24.41
CA SER A 73 -13.09 -11.44 25.64
C SER A 73 -11.87 -11.67 26.55
N ASP A 74 -11.52 -12.94 26.78
CA ASP A 74 -10.40 -13.33 27.63
C ASP A 74 -9.06 -12.85 27.04
N HIS A 75 -8.86 -13.07 25.74
CA HIS A 75 -7.68 -12.60 25.02
C HIS A 75 -7.59 -11.07 24.98
N MET A 76 -8.71 -10.36 24.89
CA MET A 76 -8.72 -8.90 25.01
C MET A 76 -8.26 -8.46 26.40
N GLN A 77 -8.73 -9.11 27.47
CA GLN A 77 -8.28 -8.78 28.82
C GLN A 77 -6.78 -9.04 29.00
N ILE A 78 -6.28 -10.18 28.53
CA ILE A 78 -4.85 -10.52 28.52
C ILE A 78 -4.03 -9.46 27.79
N LEU A 79 -4.51 -9.01 26.62
CA LEU A 79 -3.86 -7.95 25.85
C LEU A 79 -3.81 -6.64 26.64
N LEU A 80 -4.93 -6.19 27.20
CA LEU A 80 -5.00 -4.95 27.97
C LEU A 80 -4.07 -4.97 29.19
N ASP A 81 -4.07 -6.07 29.95
CA ASP A 81 -3.15 -6.26 31.08
C ASP A 81 -1.69 -6.20 30.65
N PHE A 82 -1.35 -6.82 29.51
CA PHE A 82 -0.01 -6.76 28.93
C PHE A 82 0.38 -5.33 28.55
N LEU A 83 -0.48 -4.63 27.80
CA LEU A 83 -0.21 -3.27 27.32
C LEU A 83 -0.04 -2.29 28.48
N GLU A 84 -0.90 -2.37 29.50
CA GLU A 84 -0.79 -1.55 30.70
C GLU A 84 0.56 -1.77 31.40
N SER A 85 0.97 -3.03 31.55
CA SER A 85 2.24 -3.36 32.21
C SER A 85 3.48 -2.97 31.38
N SER A 86 3.33 -2.83 30.07
CA SER A 86 4.39 -2.54 29.10
C SER A 86 4.42 -1.08 28.65
N LYS A 87 3.60 -0.20 29.24
CA LYS A 87 3.62 1.24 28.94
C LYS A 87 5.01 1.82 29.24
N PRO A 88 5.55 2.66 28.34
CA PRO A 88 6.77 3.40 28.62
C PRO A 88 6.59 4.27 29.86
N ARG A 89 7.63 4.39 30.68
CA ARG A 89 7.65 5.38 31.76
C ARG A 89 7.80 6.77 31.15
N GLU A 90 7.01 7.72 31.63
CA GLU A 90 7.19 9.13 31.26
C GLU A 90 8.45 9.67 31.93
N VAL A 91 9.54 9.70 31.18
CA VAL A 91 10.80 10.32 31.59
C VAL A 91 10.93 11.64 30.84
N GLN A 92 11.23 12.73 31.55
CA GLN A 92 11.47 14.03 30.92
C GLN A 92 12.61 13.90 29.89
N ASP A 93 12.42 14.54 28.74
CA ASP A 93 13.38 14.63 27.62
C ASP A 93 13.70 13.33 26.85
N GLU A 94 13.06 12.20 27.17
CA GLU A 94 13.19 10.96 26.40
C GLU A 94 12.00 10.71 25.48
N VAL A 95 12.27 10.30 24.23
CA VAL A 95 11.22 9.87 23.31
C VAL A 95 10.74 8.48 23.75
N PRO A 96 9.47 8.32 24.14
CA PRO A 96 8.97 7.04 24.64
C PRO A 96 9.05 5.96 23.55
N VAL A 97 9.58 4.80 23.91
CA VAL A 97 9.69 3.62 23.04
C VAL A 97 8.64 2.61 23.47
N TYR A 98 7.62 2.40 22.64
CA TYR A 98 6.59 1.40 22.90
C TYR A 98 7.07 0.01 22.44
N LEU A 99 6.77 -1.01 23.26
CA LEU A 99 7.15 -2.41 23.01
C LEU A 99 8.66 -2.58 22.77
N PRO A 100 9.54 -2.06 23.65
CA PRO A 100 10.99 -2.01 23.43
C PRO A 100 11.60 -3.40 23.16
N ASP A 101 11.14 -4.44 23.87
CA ASP A 101 11.62 -5.81 23.69
C ASP A 101 11.34 -6.38 22.29
N ILE A 102 10.15 -6.10 21.73
CA ILE A 102 9.79 -6.50 20.36
C ILE A 102 10.64 -5.73 19.34
N MET A 103 10.88 -4.44 19.59
CA MET A 103 11.71 -3.60 18.72
C MET A 103 13.19 -4.03 18.73
N GLU A 104 13.71 -4.44 19.90
CA GLU A 104 15.06 -4.98 20.06
C GLU A 104 15.19 -6.35 19.38
N THR A 105 14.20 -7.22 19.58
CA THR A 105 14.08 -8.52 18.90
C THR A 105 14.13 -8.37 17.39
N TRP A 106 13.40 -7.41 16.82
CA TRP A 106 13.42 -7.16 15.38
C TRP A 106 14.80 -6.69 14.90
N SER A 107 15.45 -5.85 15.69
CA SER A 107 16.78 -5.33 15.38
C SER A 107 17.83 -6.43 15.37
N MET A 108 17.83 -7.29 16.39
CA MET A 108 18.72 -8.44 16.50
C MET A 108 18.46 -9.45 15.36
N ALA A 109 17.20 -9.74 15.06
CA ALA A 109 16.84 -10.60 13.94
C ALA A 109 17.35 -10.06 12.60
N SER A 110 17.28 -8.74 12.40
CA SER A 110 17.85 -8.09 11.22
C SER A 110 19.38 -8.22 11.18
N GLN A 111 20.08 -8.02 12.30
CA GLN A 111 21.54 -8.16 12.36
C GLN A 111 21.99 -9.59 12.06
N MET A 112 21.27 -10.58 12.61
CA MET A 112 21.54 -12.00 12.40
C MET A 112 20.94 -12.58 11.11
N ASN A 113 20.28 -11.75 10.30
CA ASN A 113 19.56 -12.15 9.09
C ASN A 113 18.57 -13.31 9.31
N ASN A 114 17.90 -13.32 10.47
CA ASN A 114 16.84 -14.28 10.79
C ASN A 114 15.53 -13.83 10.15
N GLU A 115 15.29 -14.33 8.94
CA GLU A 115 14.13 -13.97 8.12
C GLU A 115 12.78 -14.29 8.77
N ASN A 116 12.74 -15.35 9.60
CA ASN A 116 11.53 -15.80 10.27
C ASN A 116 11.06 -14.75 11.30
N VAL A 117 11.97 -14.26 12.14
CA VAL A 117 11.66 -13.22 13.14
C VAL A 117 11.49 -11.85 12.48
N MET A 118 12.28 -11.54 11.44
CA MET A 118 12.09 -10.33 10.63
C MET A 118 10.70 -10.23 10.00
N SER A 119 10.08 -11.37 9.68
CA SER A 119 8.70 -11.47 9.20
C SER A 119 7.68 -11.43 10.35
N ALA A 120 7.92 -12.18 11.43
CA ALA A 120 6.98 -12.32 12.54
C ALA A 120 6.68 -11.00 13.27
N VAL A 121 7.70 -10.14 13.47
CA VAL A 121 7.49 -8.86 14.16
C VAL A 121 6.49 -7.96 13.43
N PRO A 122 6.63 -7.66 12.12
CA PRO A 122 5.61 -6.91 11.39
C PRO A 122 4.23 -7.55 11.37
N VAL A 123 4.12 -8.89 11.37
CA VAL A 123 2.82 -9.59 11.45
C VAL A 123 2.12 -9.22 12.76
N VAL A 124 2.81 -9.41 13.88
CA VAL A 124 2.28 -9.14 15.22
C VAL A 124 1.93 -7.66 15.38
N LEU A 125 2.81 -6.76 14.98
CA LEU A 125 2.58 -5.31 15.10
C LEU A 125 1.39 -4.86 14.22
N ALA A 126 1.24 -5.41 13.01
CA ALA A 126 0.10 -5.08 12.16
C ALA A 126 -1.23 -5.55 12.78
N LEU A 127 -1.26 -6.78 13.31
CA LEU A 127 -2.44 -7.31 14.01
C LEU A 127 -2.76 -6.50 15.26
N LEU A 128 -1.74 -6.13 16.04
CA LEU A 128 -1.91 -5.28 17.21
C LEU A 128 -2.53 -3.94 16.83
N LEU A 129 -1.97 -3.23 15.84
CA LEU A 129 -2.53 -1.95 15.39
C LEU A 129 -3.98 -2.08 14.90
N LYS A 130 -4.32 -3.20 14.24
CA LYS A 130 -5.70 -3.50 13.84
C LYS A 130 -6.64 -3.70 15.04
N VAL A 131 -6.18 -4.36 16.10
CA VAL A 131 -6.96 -4.51 17.34
C VAL A 131 -7.10 -3.17 18.07
N LEU A 132 -6.02 -2.40 18.18
CA LEU A 132 -6.04 -1.09 18.86
C LEU A 132 -6.90 -0.07 18.10
N SER A 133 -6.92 -0.10 16.76
CA SER A 133 -7.75 0.80 15.96
C SER A 133 -9.24 0.54 16.10
N ALA A 134 -9.64 -0.68 16.49
CA ALA A 134 -11.04 -1.03 16.75
C ALA A 134 -11.56 -0.53 18.11
N ASN A 135 -10.67 -0.12 19.03
CA ASN A 135 -11.00 0.31 20.39
C ASN A 135 -10.51 1.74 20.64
N VAL A 136 -11.43 2.70 20.75
CA VAL A 136 -11.12 4.14 20.88
C VAL A 136 -10.15 4.44 22.03
N ASP A 137 -10.32 3.80 23.19
CA ASP A 137 -9.47 4.01 24.37
C ASP A 137 -8.00 3.61 24.14
N GLN A 138 -7.76 2.70 23.18
CA GLN A 138 -6.45 2.14 22.89
C GLN A 138 -5.74 2.82 21.71
N VAL A 139 -6.41 3.76 21.04
CA VAL A 139 -5.85 4.51 19.92
C VAL A 139 -4.58 5.27 20.34
N SER A 140 -4.58 5.85 21.54
CA SER A 140 -3.41 6.56 22.10
C SER A 140 -2.15 5.68 22.18
N TYR A 141 -2.31 4.44 22.64
CA TYR A 141 -1.23 3.45 22.68
C TYR A 141 -0.77 3.07 21.26
N GLY A 142 -1.72 2.84 20.34
CA GLY A 142 -1.43 2.57 18.93
C GLY A 142 -0.61 3.69 18.28
N LEU A 143 -0.95 4.95 18.55
CA LEU A 143 -0.18 6.11 18.09
C LEU A 143 1.23 6.11 18.66
N GLY A 144 1.41 5.70 19.92
CA GLY A 144 2.73 5.49 20.54
C GLY A 144 3.59 4.44 19.81
N VAL A 145 3.00 3.29 19.48
CA VAL A 145 3.66 2.25 18.67
C VAL A 145 4.06 2.80 17.30
N CYS A 146 3.15 3.48 16.60
CA CYS A 146 3.44 4.08 15.30
C CYS A 146 4.53 5.17 15.36
N ARG A 147 4.57 5.99 16.41
CA ARG A 147 5.69 6.94 16.63
C ARG A 147 7.02 6.21 16.86
N THR A 148 7.00 5.08 17.54
CA THR A 148 8.19 4.22 17.69
C THR A 148 8.67 3.68 16.33
N LEU A 149 7.75 3.26 15.45
CA LEU A 149 8.10 2.84 14.07
C LEU A 149 8.73 3.94 13.22
N LEU A 150 8.46 5.21 13.56
CA LEU A 150 9.05 6.37 12.89
C LEU A 150 10.44 6.75 13.42
N GLN A 151 10.95 6.07 14.44
CA GLN A 151 12.34 6.29 14.86
C GLN A 151 13.31 5.72 13.82
N LYS A 152 14.49 6.33 13.70
CA LYS A 152 15.47 6.03 12.64
C LYS A 152 15.79 4.53 12.55
N ARG A 153 16.01 3.87 13.69
CA ARG A 153 16.32 2.44 13.77
C ARG A 153 15.22 1.59 13.13
N GLN A 154 13.96 1.83 13.48
CA GLN A 154 12.81 1.09 12.97
C GLN A 154 12.56 1.40 11.48
N GLN A 155 12.78 2.64 11.04
CA GLN A 155 12.70 2.98 9.63
C GLN A 155 13.72 2.19 8.79
N GLU A 156 14.95 2.01 9.26
CA GLU A 156 15.97 1.21 8.58
C GLU A 156 15.58 -0.27 8.50
N LEU A 157 14.95 -0.82 9.55
CA LEU A 157 14.40 -2.18 9.54
C LEU A 157 13.26 -2.34 8.54
N ILE A 158 12.34 -1.38 8.49
CA ILE A 158 11.25 -1.31 7.52
C ILE A 158 11.83 -1.29 6.10
N ALA A 159 12.79 -0.40 5.83
CA ALA A 159 13.43 -0.28 4.53
C ALA A 159 14.09 -1.60 4.12
N LYS A 160 14.82 -2.24 5.04
CA LYS A 160 15.47 -3.54 4.79
C LYS A 160 14.45 -4.61 4.43
N ASN A 161 13.40 -4.77 5.23
CA ASN A 161 12.33 -5.74 4.97
C ASN A 161 11.63 -5.49 3.63
N LEU A 162 11.26 -4.25 3.32
CA LEU A 162 10.59 -3.89 2.07
C LEU A 162 11.49 -4.07 0.84
N SER A 163 12.80 -3.98 1.03
CA SER A 163 13.82 -4.15 0.00
C SER A 163 14.28 -5.59 -0.21
N ALA A 164 13.78 -6.55 0.58
CA ALA A 164 14.13 -7.97 0.49
C ALA A 164 13.99 -8.55 -0.92
N ASP A 165 14.72 -9.64 -1.17
CA ASP A 165 14.83 -10.28 -2.49
C ASP A 165 13.50 -10.80 -3.02
N LYS A 166 13.41 -10.91 -4.36
CA LYS A 166 12.25 -11.53 -5.02
C LYS A 166 12.09 -12.97 -4.53
N GLY A 167 10.93 -13.29 -3.94
CA GLY A 167 10.66 -14.60 -3.33
C GLY A 167 10.60 -14.56 -1.80
N LYS A 168 11.04 -13.48 -1.16
CA LYS A 168 10.87 -13.24 0.29
C LYS A 168 9.56 -12.50 0.59
N ASP A 169 8.50 -12.89 -0.11
CA ASP A 169 7.18 -12.27 -0.05
C ASP A 169 6.61 -12.31 1.38
N PHE A 170 6.96 -13.36 2.15
CA PHE A 170 6.61 -13.51 3.56
C PHE A 170 7.24 -12.46 4.48
N ILE A 171 8.31 -11.75 4.07
CA ILE A 171 8.88 -10.62 4.82
C ILE A 171 8.25 -9.29 4.34
N ILE A 172 8.12 -9.14 3.01
CA ILE A 172 7.64 -7.91 2.40
C ILE A 172 6.16 -7.67 2.72
N SER A 173 5.30 -8.67 2.54
CA SER A 173 3.85 -8.53 2.72
C SER A 173 3.44 -8.12 4.14
N PRO A 174 3.95 -8.73 5.23
CA PRO A 174 3.68 -8.25 6.58
C PRO A 174 4.15 -6.82 6.83
N THR A 175 5.29 -6.43 6.26
CA THR A 175 5.82 -5.06 6.44
C THR A 175 4.96 -4.02 5.72
N LEU A 176 4.44 -4.34 4.53
CA LEU A 176 3.46 -3.51 3.83
C LEU A 176 2.14 -3.39 4.59
N ARG A 177 1.66 -4.50 5.19
CA ARG A 177 0.46 -4.49 6.04
C ARG A 177 0.67 -3.63 7.28
N LEU A 178 1.81 -3.76 7.96
CA LEU A 178 2.17 -2.91 9.10
C LEU A 178 2.09 -1.42 8.74
N LEU A 179 2.71 -1.01 7.63
CA LEU A 179 2.64 0.38 7.18
C LEU A 179 1.21 0.82 6.85
N ARG A 180 0.39 -0.06 6.26
CA ARG A 180 -1.00 0.26 5.96
C ARG A 180 -1.80 0.51 7.25
N GLU A 181 -1.68 -0.37 8.24
CA GLU A 181 -2.36 -0.20 9.54
C GLU A 181 -1.87 1.07 10.25
N ALA A 182 -0.55 1.33 10.24
CA ALA A 182 0.02 2.54 10.82
C ALA A 182 -0.45 3.84 10.15
N ILE A 183 -0.60 3.85 8.82
CA ILE A 183 -1.13 4.99 8.07
C ILE A 183 -2.63 5.16 8.31
N SER A 184 -3.38 4.08 8.48
CA SER A 184 -4.84 4.13 8.60
C SER A 184 -5.31 4.41 10.03
N LEU A 185 -4.41 4.28 11.01
CA LEU A 185 -4.74 4.50 12.41
C LEU A 185 -5.25 5.92 12.65
N ASP A 186 -6.32 6.02 13.44
CA ASP A 186 -6.94 7.28 13.86
C ASP A 186 -7.25 8.21 12.68
N GLY A 187 -7.84 7.65 11.61
CA GLY A 187 -8.22 8.42 10.42
C GLY A 187 -7.04 9.06 9.68
N GLY A 188 -5.81 8.55 9.84
CA GLY A 188 -4.64 9.11 9.16
C GLY A 188 -3.77 10.04 10.00
N ALA A 189 -3.92 10.04 11.33
CA ALA A 189 -3.18 10.94 12.23
C ALA A 189 -1.65 10.94 12.00
N LEU A 190 -1.08 9.79 11.61
CA LEU A 190 0.35 9.65 11.31
C LEU A 190 0.69 9.50 9.82
N ALA A 191 -0.27 9.69 8.91
CA ALA A 191 -0.05 9.57 7.47
C ALA A 191 1.03 10.55 6.98
N ALA A 192 0.96 11.83 7.38
CA ALA A 192 1.97 12.83 7.01
C ALA A 192 3.37 12.55 7.58
N PRO A 193 3.56 12.23 8.88
CA PRO A 193 4.83 11.74 9.41
C PRO A 193 5.40 10.52 8.66
N ILE A 194 4.58 9.52 8.36
CA ILE A 194 5.00 8.32 7.63
C ILE A 194 5.45 8.65 6.20
N PHE A 195 4.76 9.59 5.53
CA PHE A 195 5.19 10.07 4.23
C PHE A 195 6.47 10.92 4.29
N ARG A 196 6.69 11.70 5.34
CA ARG A 196 7.98 12.38 5.53
C ARG A 196 9.15 11.39 5.59
N ALA A 197 8.94 10.20 6.15
CA ALA A 197 9.89 9.09 6.17
C ALA A 197 9.97 8.26 4.85
N ARG A 198 9.43 8.77 3.73
CA ARG A 198 9.30 8.03 2.45
C ARG A 198 10.56 7.40 1.87
N ILE A 199 11.73 7.92 2.20
CA ILE A 199 13.02 7.34 1.77
C ILE A 199 13.18 5.91 2.32
N ASN A 200 12.56 5.60 3.46
CA ASN A 200 12.59 4.28 4.08
C ASN A 200 11.27 3.52 3.89
N THR A 201 10.13 4.21 3.91
CA THR A 201 8.81 3.57 3.87
C THR A 201 8.29 3.31 2.46
N PHE A 202 8.73 4.07 1.45
CA PHE A 202 8.20 3.99 0.07
C PHE A 202 9.26 3.77 -1.02
N LYS A 203 10.55 3.72 -0.69
CA LYS A 203 11.64 3.55 -1.67
C LYS A 203 11.48 2.31 -2.57
N SER A 204 11.00 1.21 -2.02
CA SER A 204 10.75 -0.04 -2.77
C SER A 204 9.30 -0.18 -3.25
N LEU A 205 8.43 0.82 -3.07
CA LEU A 205 6.99 0.70 -3.37
C LEU A 205 6.73 0.40 -4.85
N ALA A 206 7.32 1.16 -5.78
CA ALA A 206 7.14 0.92 -7.23
C ALA A 206 7.57 -0.49 -7.65
N ARG A 207 8.67 -1.00 -7.07
CA ARG A 207 9.13 -2.37 -7.28
C ARG A 207 8.12 -3.39 -6.75
N ASN A 208 7.62 -3.18 -5.55
CA ASN A 208 6.69 -4.10 -4.86
C ASN A 208 5.30 -4.12 -5.54
N LEU A 209 4.84 -2.99 -6.09
CA LEU A 209 3.68 -2.93 -6.99
C LEU A 209 3.89 -3.78 -8.25
N GLY A 210 5.11 -3.85 -8.77
CA GLY A 210 5.45 -4.67 -9.93
C GLY A 210 5.58 -6.17 -9.67
N LEU A 211 5.44 -6.65 -8.44
CA LEU A 211 5.58 -8.08 -8.11
C LEU A 211 4.25 -8.82 -8.38
N LYS A 212 4.05 -9.23 -9.64
CA LYS A 212 2.87 -9.98 -10.08
C LYS A 212 2.57 -11.18 -9.17
N TYR A 213 1.29 -11.41 -8.89
CA TYR A 213 0.82 -12.65 -8.29
C TYR A 213 1.02 -13.81 -9.29
N ILE A 214 1.83 -14.80 -8.90
CA ILE A 214 2.18 -15.96 -9.75
C ILE A 214 1.30 -17.18 -9.42
N GLY A 215 0.37 -17.07 -8.46
CA GLY A 215 -0.48 -18.21 -8.09
C GLY A 215 -1.47 -18.59 -9.19
N SER A 216 -1.68 -19.90 -9.38
CA SER A 216 -2.75 -20.43 -10.21
C SER A 216 -4.06 -20.41 -9.43
N GLY A 217 -5.00 -19.53 -9.79
CA GLY A 217 -6.33 -19.45 -9.18
C GLY A 217 -6.65 -18.10 -8.50
N LYS A 218 -7.80 -18.05 -7.82
CA LYS A 218 -8.26 -16.87 -7.05
C LYS A 218 -7.26 -16.60 -5.92
N GLU A 219 -6.80 -15.35 -5.81
CA GLU A 219 -5.96 -14.94 -4.68
C GLU A 219 -6.75 -15.09 -3.38
N ASP A 220 -6.19 -15.81 -2.41
CA ASP A 220 -6.77 -15.93 -1.07
C ASP A 220 -6.70 -14.56 -0.37
N PRO A 221 -7.85 -13.95 0.01
CA PRO A 221 -7.86 -12.68 0.74
C PRO A 221 -7.04 -12.71 2.04
N LYS A 222 -6.94 -13.89 2.70
CA LYS A 222 -6.15 -14.09 3.92
C LYS A 222 -4.64 -14.16 3.63
N ARG A 223 -4.25 -14.47 2.39
CA ARG A 223 -2.86 -14.57 1.92
C ARG A 223 -2.61 -13.67 0.71
N ALA A 224 -2.98 -12.40 0.86
CA ALA A 224 -2.73 -11.39 -0.17
C ALA A 224 -1.24 -11.32 -0.55
N SER A 225 -1.01 -11.22 -1.86
CA SER A 225 0.29 -11.07 -2.51
C SER A 225 0.98 -9.76 -2.15
N VAL A 226 2.26 -9.66 -2.49
CA VAL A 226 3.02 -8.43 -2.30
C VAL A 226 2.39 -7.27 -3.07
N ARG A 227 1.96 -7.51 -4.32
CA ARG A 227 1.28 -6.49 -5.13
C ARG A 227 -0.02 -6.02 -4.48
N THR A 228 -0.88 -6.94 -4.04
CA THR A 228 -2.15 -6.57 -3.39
C THR A 228 -1.93 -5.73 -2.13
N ASN A 229 -0.96 -6.10 -1.28
CA ASN A 229 -0.61 -5.31 -0.10
C ASN A 229 0.02 -3.95 -0.44
N ALA A 230 0.89 -3.89 -1.46
CA ALA A 230 1.50 -2.65 -1.91
C ALA A 230 0.47 -1.68 -2.51
N THR A 231 -0.47 -2.22 -3.31
CA THR A 231 -1.61 -1.46 -3.85
C THR A 231 -2.45 -0.91 -2.70
N ARG A 232 -2.89 -1.73 -1.75
CA ARG A 232 -3.69 -1.26 -0.61
C ARG A 232 -2.98 -0.22 0.24
N LEU A 233 -1.66 -0.33 0.42
CA LEU A 233 -0.85 0.72 1.05
C LEU A 233 -0.93 2.03 0.26
N LEU A 234 -0.70 1.99 -1.05
CA LEU A 234 -0.81 3.16 -1.94
C LEU A 234 -2.21 3.77 -1.87
N LEU A 235 -3.27 2.97 -1.99
CA LEU A 235 -4.65 3.46 -1.94
C LEU A 235 -4.98 4.11 -0.60
N SER A 236 -4.50 3.54 0.52
CA SER A 236 -4.66 4.14 1.85
C SER A 236 -3.95 5.49 1.96
N CYS A 237 -2.76 5.61 1.36
CA CYS A 237 -2.07 6.90 1.26
C CYS A 237 -2.86 7.92 0.44
N LEU A 238 -3.45 7.52 -0.70
CA LEU A 238 -4.25 8.43 -1.52
C LEU A 238 -5.50 8.94 -0.80
N LYS A 239 -6.10 8.12 0.07
CA LYS A 239 -7.25 8.51 0.89
C LYS A 239 -6.89 9.47 2.02
N LEU A 240 -5.72 9.28 2.66
CA LEU A 240 -5.41 9.88 3.96
C LEU A 240 -4.32 10.96 3.92
N LEU A 241 -3.51 11.03 2.86
CA LEU A 241 -2.53 12.10 2.71
C LEU A 241 -3.20 13.43 2.32
N HIS A 242 -2.70 14.50 2.91
CA HIS A 242 -2.98 15.86 2.45
C HIS A 242 -2.45 16.08 1.01
N ASN A 243 -2.96 17.11 0.34
CA ASN A 243 -2.80 17.26 -1.11
C ASN A 243 -1.33 17.37 -1.57
N GLU A 244 -0.47 18.05 -0.81
CA GLU A 244 0.94 18.19 -1.17
C GLU A 244 1.67 16.83 -1.11
N ALA A 245 1.56 16.11 0.00
CA ALA A 245 2.11 14.76 0.11
C ALA A 245 1.50 13.79 -0.91
N LYS A 246 0.19 13.89 -1.18
CA LYS A 246 -0.49 13.08 -2.20
C LYS A 246 0.07 13.36 -3.59
N ARG A 247 0.23 14.64 -3.96
CA ARG A 247 0.87 15.07 -5.21
C ARG A 247 2.28 14.49 -5.31
N ASP A 248 3.10 14.66 -4.28
CA ASP A 248 4.49 14.24 -4.28
C ASP A 248 4.61 12.70 -4.39
N LEU A 249 3.71 11.95 -3.75
CA LEU A 249 3.61 10.50 -3.89
C LEU A 249 3.25 10.09 -5.32
N LEU A 250 2.25 10.74 -5.93
CA LEU A 250 1.78 10.45 -7.28
C LEU A 250 2.82 10.78 -8.35
N LEU A 251 3.63 11.82 -8.13
CA LEU A 251 4.71 12.23 -9.02
C LEU A 251 6.02 11.45 -8.79
N GLN A 252 6.09 10.62 -7.74
CA GLN A 252 7.26 9.78 -7.52
C GLN A 252 7.42 8.79 -8.67
N ARG A 253 8.66 8.70 -9.19
CA ARG A 253 8.99 7.91 -10.38
C ARG A 253 8.47 6.47 -10.26
N ASP A 254 7.91 5.99 -11.36
CA ASP A 254 7.47 4.61 -11.56
C ASP A 254 6.29 4.13 -10.69
N ILE A 255 5.79 4.89 -9.70
CA ILE A 255 4.68 4.43 -8.83
C ILE A 255 3.41 4.18 -9.64
N VAL A 256 2.91 5.23 -10.33
CA VAL A 256 1.67 5.12 -11.11
C VAL A 256 1.83 4.12 -12.25
N ALA A 257 2.97 4.16 -12.95
CA ALA A 257 3.26 3.19 -14.01
C ALA A 257 3.27 1.75 -13.50
N ALA A 258 3.83 1.48 -12.30
CA ALA A 258 3.83 0.16 -11.71
C ALA A 258 2.44 -0.30 -11.23
N LEU A 259 1.62 0.62 -10.72
CA LEU A 259 0.21 0.33 -10.42
C LEU A 259 -0.53 -0.10 -11.70
N MET A 260 -0.40 0.67 -12.78
CA MET A 260 -1.14 0.44 -14.03
C MET A 260 -0.67 -0.79 -14.82
N ARG A 261 0.63 -1.12 -14.80
CA ARG A 261 1.24 -2.17 -15.65
C ARG A 261 0.59 -3.54 -15.57
N HIS A 262 0.07 -3.92 -14.41
CA HIS A 262 -0.54 -5.24 -14.18
C HIS A 262 -2.01 -5.12 -13.76
N LEU A 263 -2.66 -4.01 -14.07
CA LEU A 263 -4.05 -3.75 -13.65
C LEU A 263 -5.00 -4.86 -14.10
N ARG A 264 -4.88 -5.33 -15.35
CA ARG A 264 -5.71 -6.43 -15.89
C ARG A 264 -5.38 -7.80 -15.25
N ASP A 265 -4.21 -7.95 -14.66
CA ASP A 265 -3.80 -9.18 -13.97
C ASP A 265 -4.38 -9.26 -12.54
N ASP A 266 -4.84 -8.15 -11.97
CA ASP A 266 -5.36 -8.09 -10.60
C ASP A 266 -6.71 -8.81 -10.46
N PRO A 267 -7.07 -9.26 -9.25
CA PRO A 267 -8.39 -9.82 -8.98
C PRO A 267 -9.49 -8.74 -9.03
N PRO A 268 -10.75 -9.11 -9.31
CA PRO A 268 -11.82 -8.14 -9.54
C PRO A 268 -12.01 -7.15 -8.38
N PHE A 269 -11.97 -7.65 -7.14
CA PHE A 269 -12.13 -6.81 -5.94
C PHE A 269 -11.05 -5.72 -5.86
N LEU A 270 -9.81 -6.02 -6.26
CA LEU A 270 -8.71 -5.08 -6.17
C LEU A 270 -8.79 -4.04 -7.29
N ILE A 271 -9.21 -4.46 -8.49
CA ILE A 271 -9.45 -3.54 -9.60
C ILE A 271 -10.53 -2.53 -9.22
N SER A 272 -11.68 -2.99 -8.72
CA SER A 272 -12.76 -2.10 -8.26
C SER A 272 -12.27 -1.14 -7.18
N GLU A 273 -11.46 -1.61 -6.21
CA GLU A 273 -10.85 -0.76 -5.18
C GLU A 273 -9.90 0.29 -5.79
N ILE A 274 -9.06 -0.09 -6.75
CA ILE A 274 -8.15 0.85 -7.45
C ILE A 274 -8.94 1.93 -8.17
N LEU A 275 -9.93 1.54 -8.99
CA LEU A 275 -10.69 2.47 -9.82
C LEU A 275 -11.52 3.43 -8.95
N ASP A 276 -12.18 2.92 -7.90
CA ASP A 276 -12.94 3.75 -6.98
C ASP A 276 -12.05 4.80 -6.28
N VAL A 277 -10.88 4.40 -5.80
CA VAL A 277 -9.97 5.32 -5.10
C VAL A 277 -9.35 6.33 -6.06
N LEU A 278 -8.98 5.93 -7.28
CA LEU A 278 -8.52 6.88 -8.29
C LEU A 278 -9.63 7.87 -8.66
N LYS A 279 -10.87 7.41 -8.82
CA LYS A 279 -12.01 8.28 -9.09
C LYS A 279 -12.23 9.28 -7.95
N THR A 280 -12.38 8.82 -6.73
CA THR A 280 -12.76 9.65 -5.57
C THR A 280 -11.61 10.50 -5.04
N SER A 281 -10.41 9.94 -4.91
CA SER A 281 -9.29 10.56 -4.19
C SER A 281 -8.29 11.29 -5.10
N VAL A 282 -8.43 11.14 -6.42
CA VAL A 282 -7.55 11.76 -7.43
C VAL A 282 -8.34 12.55 -8.47
N VAL A 283 -9.26 11.92 -9.20
CA VAL A 283 -10.02 12.59 -10.27
C VAL A 283 -10.95 13.65 -9.66
N GLN A 284 -11.78 13.28 -8.70
CA GLN A 284 -12.76 14.16 -8.08
C GLN A 284 -12.15 15.12 -7.03
N ASP A 285 -10.87 14.95 -6.69
CA ASP A 285 -10.19 15.84 -5.75
C ASP A 285 -9.91 17.20 -6.41
N LYS A 286 -10.73 18.20 -6.08
CA LYS A 286 -10.60 19.58 -6.57
C LYS A 286 -9.33 20.28 -6.09
N LYS A 287 -8.74 19.82 -5.00
CA LYS A 287 -7.54 20.44 -4.43
C LYS A 287 -6.26 19.89 -5.06
N LEU A 288 -6.33 18.78 -5.77
CA LEU A 288 -5.21 18.24 -6.54
C LEU A 288 -5.11 18.97 -7.89
N ALA A 289 -3.94 19.52 -8.20
CA ALA A 289 -3.73 20.31 -9.40
C ALA A 289 -3.97 19.50 -10.68
N LYS A 290 -4.57 20.15 -11.69
CA LYS A 290 -4.94 19.51 -12.97
C LYS A 290 -3.74 18.96 -13.73
N ASP A 291 -2.60 19.65 -13.69
CA ASP A 291 -1.36 19.19 -14.34
C ASP A 291 -0.85 17.86 -13.76
N VAL A 292 -1.01 17.66 -12.45
CA VAL A 292 -0.67 16.41 -11.77
C VAL A 292 -1.57 15.30 -12.29
N LYS A 293 -2.89 15.55 -12.34
CA LYS A 293 -3.87 14.58 -12.88
C LYS A 293 -3.54 14.19 -14.32
N ILE A 294 -3.22 15.16 -15.18
CA ILE A 294 -2.82 14.91 -16.58
C ILE A 294 -1.56 14.02 -16.65
N LYS A 295 -0.55 14.26 -15.81
CA LYS A 295 0.68 13.47 -15.80
C LYS A 295 0.42 12.00 -15.43
N ILE A 296 -0.47 11.74 -14.47
CA ILE A 296 -0.74 10.39 -13.98
C ILE A 296 -1.83 9.65 -14.77
N LEU A 297 -2.86 10.36 -15.26
CA LEU A 297 -3.94 9.86 -16.12
C LEU A 297 -3.60 10.14 -17.59
N ASN A 298 -2.35 9.83 -17.95
CA ASN A 298 -1.85 9.97 -19.32
C ASN A 298 -2.38 8.84 -20.22
N ALA A 299 -2.01 8.90 -21.51
CA ALA A 299 -2.41 7.89 -22.49
C ALA A 299 -2.15 6.45 -22.04
N TYR A 300 -0.99 6.17 -21.42
CA TYR A 300 -0.66 4.83 -20.94
C TYR A 300 -1.65 4.35 -19.86
N SER A 301 -1.88 5.17 -18.82
CA SER A 301 -2.80 4.83 -17.74
C SER A 301 -4.23 4.63 -18.25
N LEU A 302 -4.70 5.53 -19.12
CA LEU A 302 -6.05 5.44 -19.72
C LEU A 302 -6.19 4.19 -20.60
N THR A 303 -5.15 3.84 -21.37
CA THR A 303 -5.14 2.58 -22.13
C THR A 303 -5.23 1.38 -21.20
N GLN A 304 -4.46 1.33 -20.10
CA GLN A 304 -4.55 0.22 -19.15
C GLN A 304 -5.96 0.08 -18.56
N ILE A 305 -6.60 1.19 -18.18
CA ILE A 305 -8.00 1.18 -17.70
C ILE A 305 -8.94 0.71 -18.81
N ALA A 306 -8.78 1.18 -20.05
CA ALA A 306 -9.62 0.76 -21.17
C ALA A 306 -9.49 -0.74 -21.51
N THR A 307 -8.35 -1.39 -21.23
CA THR A 307 -8.23 -2.85 -21.42
C THR A 307 -9.17 -3.66 -20.53
N LEU A 308 -9.76 -3.05 -19.49
CA LEU A 308 -10.70 -3.68 -18.58
C LEU A 308 -12.09 -3.93 -19.18
N TYR A 309 -12.45 -3.31 -20.31
CA TYR A 309 -13.66 -3.69 -21.06
C TYR A 309 -13.62 -5.13 -21.58
N GLY A 310 -12.43 -5.71 -21.71
CA GLY A 310 -12.23 -7.12 -22.07
C GLY A 310 -11.85 -7.97 -20.87
N TYR A 311 -12.27 -7.61 -19.66
CA TYR A 311 -11.90 -8.32 -18.44
C TYR A 311 -12.82 -9.54 -18.21
N SER A 312 -12.37 -10.71 -18.66
CA SER A 312 -13.18 -11.94 -18.62
C SER A 312 -12.90 -12.85 -17.42
N LYS A 313 -12.26 -12.38 -16.34
CA LYS A 313 -12.10 -13.22 -15.14
C LYS A 313 -13.44 -13.26 -14.40
N GLU A 314 -14.07 -14.43 -14.37
CA GLU A 314 -15.40 -14.62 -13.81
C GLU A 314 -15.51 -14.08 -12.38
N PRO A 315 -16.62 -13.38 -12.04
CA PRO A 315 -16.95 -13.09 -10.67
C PRO A 315 -17.18 -14.41 -9.95
N SER A 316 -16.34 -14.73 -8.97
CA SER A 316 -16.56 -15.91 -8.15
C SER A 316 -17.91 -15.79 -7.43
N GLU A 317 -18.82 -16.71 -7.71
CA GLU A 317 -20.03 -16.93 -6.93
C GLU A 317 -19.66 -17.36 -5.51
N SER A 318 -19.50 -16.39 -4.61
CA SER A 318 -19.48 -16.56 -3.15
C SER A 318 -19.17 -15.21 -2.51
N GLU A 319 -20.21 -14.51 -2.06
CA GLU A 319 -20.43 -14.19 -0.64
C GLU A 319 -21.68 -13.32 -0.52
N ASP A 320 -22.68 -13.93 0.12
CA ASP A 320 -23.83 -13.39 0.84
C ASP A 320 -24.56 -12.13 0.33
N SER A 321 -25.83 -12.39 0.04
CA SER A 321 -26.95 -11.47 0.08
C SER A 321 -26.82 -10.37 1.15
N THR A 322 -26.45 -9.16 0.72
CA THR A 322 -26.95 -7.88 1.27
C THR A 322 -26.57 -6.72 0.33
N GLU A 323 -27.58 -6.20 -0.37
CA GLU A 323 -27.78 -4.84 -0.90
C GLU A 323 -26.58 -3.92 -1.20
N SER A 324 -25.58 -4.38 -1.95
CA SER A 324 -24.83 -3.47 -2.81
C SER A 324 -24.54 -4.15 -4.14
N LYS A 325 -25.23 -3.70 -5.19
CA LYS A 325 -24.96 -4.11 -6.56
C LYS A 325 -23.54 -3.63 -6.89
N LYS A 326 -22.52 -4.45 -6.60
CA LYS A 326 -21.13 -4.13 -6.93
C LYS A 326 -21.08 -3.97 -8.45
N LEU A 327 -20.68 -2.78 -8.89
CA LEU A 327 -20.45 -2.48 -10.30
C LEU A 327 -19.52 -3.53 -10.89
N SER A 328 -19.81 -3.98 -12.11
CA SER A 328 -18.89 -4.85 -12.82
C SER A 328 -17.55 -4.12 -13.04
N VAL A 329 -16.47 -4.87 -13.29
CA VAL A 329 -15.17 -4.26 -13.60
C VAL A 329 -15.25 -3.36 -14.83
N GLU A 330 -16.08 -3.74 -15.81
CA GLU A 330 -16.34 -2.98 -17.03
C GLU A 330 -17.07 -1.67 -16.72
N ASP A 331 -18.13 -1.72 -15.91
CA ASP A 331 -18.87 -0.53 -15.49
C ASP A 331 -17.99 0.42 -14.69
N ALA A 332 -17.20 -0.10 -13.75
CA ALA A 332 -16.27 0.70 -12.96
C ALA A 332 -15.19 1.38 -13.84
N ALA A 333 -14.70 0.68 -14.87
CA ALA A 333 -13.78 1.24 -15.86
C ALA A 333 -14.46 2.32 -16.72
N HIS A 334 -15.72 2.10 -17.11
CA HIS A 334 -16.51 3.08 -17.85
C HIS A 334 -16.72 4.36 -17.03
N GLU A 335 -17.14 4.23 -15.78
CA GLU A 335 -17.39 5.36 -14.89
C GLU A 335 -16.16 6.24 -14.66
N ILE A 336 -14.99 5.64 -14.39
CA ILE A 336 -13.78 6.42 -14.17
C ILE A 336 -13.29 7.07 -15.47
N LEU A 337 -13.43 6.42 -16.63
CA LEU A 337 -13.06 7.01 -17.91
C LEU A 337 -13.96 8.20 -18.26
N LEU A 338 -15.27 8.09 -18.02
CA LEU A 338 -16.19 9.23 -18.15
C LEU A 338 -15.76 10.36 -17.20
N ALA A 339 -15.64 10.09 -15.90
CA ALA A 339 -15.26 11.10 -14.91
C ALA A 339 -13.92 11.78 -15.24
N THR A 340 -12.98 11.05 -15.82
CA THR A 340 -11.67 11.56 -16.19
C THR A 340 -11.71 12.38 -17.48
N CYS A 341 -12.39 11.89 -18.51
CA CYS A 341 -12.27 12.40 -19.88
C CYS A 341 -13.39 13.36 -20.32
N THR A 342 -14.52 13.44 -19.61
CA THR A 342 -15.65 14.32 -20.00
C THR A 342 -15.84 15.52 -19.09
N ASP A 343 -15.39 15.44 -17.82
CA ASP A 343 -15.51 16.53 -16.87
C ASP A 343 -14.33 17.50 -16.98
N SER A 344 -14.58 18.74 -17.42
CA SER A 344 -13.55 19.79 -17.55
C SER A 344 -13.18 20.45 -16.22
N THR A 345 -14.03 20.30 -15.19
CA THR A 345 -13.88 20.94 -13.87
C THR A 345 -13.00 20.13 -12.93
N VAL A 346 -13.18 18.81 -12.88
CA VAL A 346 -12.40 17.92 -12.01
C VAL A 346 -11.53 16.94 -12.77
N GLY A 347 -11.94 16.55 -13.99
CA GLY A 347 -11.18 15.64 -14.84
C GLY A 347 -10.01 16.30 -15.57
N ILE A 348 -9.48 15.59 -16.56
CA ILE A 348 -8.36 16.06 -17.40
C ILE A 348 -8.84 16.66 -18.73
N CYS A 349 -10.14 16.64 -19.00
CA CYS A 349 -10.71 17.25 -20.19
C CYS A 349 -10.35 18.73 -20.25
N ARG A 350 -9.81 19.20 -21.37
CA ARG A 350 -9.50 20.61 -21.56
C ARG A 350 -10.80 21.39 -21.75
N SER A 351 -10.89 22.59 -21.19
CA SER A 351 -11.96 23.52 -21.56
C SER A 351 -11.80 23.82 -23.04
N GLN A 352 -12.80 23.52 -23.85
CA GLN A 352 -12.74 23.81 -25.28
C GLN A 352 -12.67 25.33 -25.46
N GLN A 353 -11.52 25.83 -25.91
CA GLN A 353 -11.33 27.22 -26.34
C GLN A 353 -11.19 27.31 -27.88
N GLY A 354 -11.70 26.31 -28.61
CA GLY A 354 -11.54 26.23 -30.05
C GLY A 354 -10.05 26.18 -30.44
N PHE A 355 -9.64 27.01 -31.39
CA PHE A 355 -8.24 27.12 -31.83
C PHE A 355 -7.35 27.96 -30.90
N TYR A 356 -7.89 28.49 -29.79
CA TYR A 356 -7.14 29.40 -28.92
C TYR A 356 -6.42 28.68 -27.77
N PRO A 357 -5.16 29.06 -27.47
CA PRO A 357 -4.44 28.61 -26.28
C PRO A 357 -5.18 28.88 -24.96
N GLU A 358 -5.00 27.97 -23.98
CA GLU A 358 -5.57 28.13 -22.64
C GLU A 358 -5.16 29.47 -22.00
N GLY A 359 -6.16 30.27 -21.61
CA GLY A 359 -5.96 31.57 -20.96
C GLY A 359 -6.22 32.78 -21.86
N ILE A 360 -6.51 32.55 -23.15
CA ILE A 360 -6.93 33.60 -24.08
C ILE A 360 -8.46 33.60 -24.14
N ALA A 361 -9.10 34.66 -23.64
CA ALA A 361 -10.52 34.88 -23.86
C ALA A 361 -10.70 35.50 -25.26
N PRO A 362 -11.24 34.78 -26.26
CA PRO A 362 -11.43 35.32 -27.59
C PRO A 362 -12.35 36.55 -27.59
N ASP A 363 -13.30 36.59 -26.65
CA ASP A 363 -14.26 37.70 -26.51
C ASP A 363 -13.66 38.95 -25.85
N ALA A 364 -12.47 38.84 -25.23
CA ALA A 364 -11.75 40.01 -24.72
C ALA A 364 -11.11 40.86 -25.83
N PHE A 365 -11.08 40.34 -27.07
CA PHE A 365 -10.57 41.03 -28.25
C PHE A 365 -11.66 41.66 -29.12
N ILE A 366 -12.93 41.65 -28.69
CA ILE A 366 -13.96 42.43 -29.37
C ILE A 366 -13.64 43.90 -29.08
N PRO A 367 -13.14 44.69 -30.04
CA PRO A 367 -13.01 46.11 -29.84
C PRO A 367 -14.44 46.65 -29.74
N ASP A 368 -14.75 47.41 -28.70
CA ASP A 368 -15.96 48.23 -28.70
C ASP A 368 -15.99 49.00 -30.02
N ALA A 369 -16.99 48.73 -30.85
CA ALA A 369 -17.18 49.37 -32.15
C ALA A 369 -17.57 50.86 -32.02
N GLU A 370 -17.30 51.49 -30.88
CA GLU A 370 -17.50 52.92 -30.59
C GLU A 370 -16.35 53.51 -29.78
N ALA A 371 -15.11 53.34 -30.23
CA ALA A 371 -14.05 54.30 -29.90
C ALA A 371 -12.96 54.26 -30.95
N GLY A 372 -13.07 55.14 -31.94
CA GLY A 372 -11.96 55.42 -32.84
C GLY A 372 -10.75 55.91 -32.03
N THR A 373 -9.68 55.14 -32.03
CA THR A 373 -8.30 55.64 -32.16
C THR A 373 -7.35 54.48 -32.35
N VAL A 374 -6.60 54.57 -33.45
CA VAL A 374 -5.51 53.67 -33.81
C VAL A 374 -4.43 53.76 -32.74
N SER A 375 -4.12 52.66 -32.05
CA SER A 375 -2.85 52.49 -31.36
C SER A 375 -2.22 51.18 -31.75
N THR A 376 -1.45 51.26 -32.83
CA THR A 376 -0.51 50.25 -33.28
C THR A 376 0.59 50.10 -32.23
N MET A 377 0.55 49.09 -31.37
CA MET A 377 1.77 48.61 -30.70
C MET A 377 1.74 47.10 -30.41
N ALA A 378 2.67 46.44 -31.10
CA ALA A 378 3.45 45.27 -30.68
C ALA A 378 2.72 43.92 -30.51
N LEU A 379 2.55 43.25 -31.65
CA LEU A 379 2.93 41.84 -31.79
C LEU A 379 4.36 41.65 -31.28
N THR A 380 4.53 41.09 -30.08
CA THR A 380 5.77 40.41 -29.72
C THR A 380 5.42 38.96 -29.39
N VAL A 381 5.67 38.14 -30.40
CA VAL A 381 5.73 36.69 -30.33
C VAL A 381 6.74 36.29 -29.25
N TYR A 382 6.27 35.67 -28.18
CA TYR A 382 7.14 34.85 -27.33
C TYR A 382 7.05 33.41 -27.81
N LEU A 383 8.01 33.05 -28.68
CA LEU A 383 8.53 31.70 -28.80
C LEU A 383 9.55 31.53 -27.67
N GLY A 384 9.26 30.61 -26.76
CA GLY A 384 10.14 30.16 -25.67
C GLY A 384 9.63 28.83 -25.14
#